data_AF-A0A0W7YBZ9-F1
#
_entry.id   AF-A0A0W7YBZ9-F1
#
_cell.length_a   1.000
_cell.length_b   1.000
_cell.length_c   1.000
_cell.angle_alpha   90.00
_cell.angle_beta   90.00
_cell.angle_gamma   90.00
#
_symmetry.space_group_name_H-M   'P 1'
#
loop_
_entity.id
_entity.type
_entity.pdbx_description
1 polymer ?
#
loop_
_entity_poly.entity_id
_entity_poly.type
_entity_poly.pdbx_seq_one_letter_code
_entity_poly.pdbx_strand_id
1 'polypeptide(L)' 'MKKPILSIAVFLLSFFSLLISLKLFWNLGIYVDEYGTSPSIVSGGEFWHSMDWLRLFLLFLLCVVSFISIFSTNQNKSN' A
#
# COMPACT_ATOMS: atom_id res chain seq x y z
N MET A 1 -25.04 -0.33 14.64
CA MET A 1 -24.30 -1.61 14.58
C MET A 1 -23.80 -1.85 13.14
N LYS A 2 -22.56 -1.47 12.79
CA LYS A 2 -21.93 -1.66 11.44
C LYS A 2 -20.38 -1.76 11.47
N LYS A 3 -19.77 -1.92 12.66
CA LYS A 3 -18.31 -1.88 12.85
C LYS A 3 -17.50 -2.88 11.99
N PRO A 4 -17.93 -4.14 11.73
CA PRO A 4 -17.09 -5.07 10.96
C PRO A 4 -17.04 -4.72 9.46
N ILE A 5 -18.10 -4.13 8.89
CA ILE A 5 -18.16 -3.79 7.47
C ILE A 5 -17.16 -2.68 7.14
N LEU A 6 -17.03 -1.67 8.02
CA LEU A 6 -16.06 -0.59 7.83
C LEU A 6 -14.62 -1.10 7.91
N SER A 7 -14.28 -1.98 8.87
CA SER A 7 -12.94 -2.54 8.97
C SER A 7 -12.56 -3.38 7.75
N ILE A 8 -13.50 -4.19 7.23
CA ILE A 8 -13.31 -4.96 6.00
C ILE A 8 -13.13 -4.03 4.80
N ALA A 9 -13.94 -2.97 4.69
CA ALA A 9 -13.83 -2.00 3.61
C ALA A 9 -12.47 -1.27 3.64
N VAL A 10 -11.99 -0.86 4.83
CA VAL A 10 -10.67 -0.23 4.99
C VAL A 10 -9.55 -1.20 4.59
N PHE A 11 -9.63 -2.47 5.00
CA PHE A 11 -8.65 -3.48 4.59
C PHE A 11 -8.62 -3.65 3.08
N LEU A 12 -9.78 -3.90 2.44
CA LEU A 12 -9.86 -4.09 0.99
C LEU A 12 -9.33 -2.86 0.23
N LEU A 13 -9.72 -1.66 0.66
CA LEU A 13 -9.24 -0.41 0.05
C LEU A 13 -7.72 -0.29 0.17
N SER A 14 -7.16 -0.51 1.37
CA SER A 14 -5.71 -0.46 1.58
C SER A 14 -4.95 -1.53 0.78
N PHE A 15 -5.50 -2.73 0.68
CA PHE A 15 -4.92 -3.85 -0.05
C PHE A 15 -4.88 -3.58 -1.55
N PHE A 16 -5.98 -3.12 -2.15
CA PHE A 16 -5.99 -2.75 -3.56
C PHE A 16 -5.10 -1.55 -3.85
N SER A 17 -5.07 -0.54 -2.97
CA SER A 17 -4.13 0.57 -3.10
C SER A 17 -2.67 0.12 -3.08
N LEU A 18 -2.32 -0.85 -2.22
CA LEU A 18 -0.98 -1.44 -2.18
C LEU A 18 -0.64 -2.17 -3.48
N LEU A 19 -1.56 -3.01 -4.00
CA LEU A 19 -1.35 -3.75 -5.26
C LEU A 19 -1.16 -2.81 -6.46
N ILE A 20 -2.01 -1.79 -6.58
CA ILE A 20 -1.89 -0.79 -7.64
C ILE A 20 -0.55 -0.04 -7.52
N SER A 21 -0.16 0.34 -6.30
CA SER A 21 1.10 1.05 -6.05
C SER A 21 2.32 0.19 -6.40
N LEU A 22 2.31 -1.11 -6.06
CA LEU A 22 3.36 -2.06 -6.45
C LEU A 22 3.45 -2.21 -7.96
N LYS A 23 2.31 -2.30 -8.66
CA LYS A 23 2.29 -2.42 -10.11
C LYS A 23 2.85 -1.17 -10.80
N LEU A 24 2.50 0.03 -10.30
CA LEU A 24 3.07 1.28 -10.80
C LEU A 24 4.57 1.38 -10.54
N PHE A 25 5.02 0.98 -9.35
CA PHE A 25 6.45 0.94 -9.02
C PHE A 25 7.22 -0.05 -9.91
N TRP A 26 6.64 -1.20 -10.20
CA TRP A 26 7.21 -2.16 -11.15
C TRP A 26 7.30 -1.60 -12.57
N ASN A 27 6.23 -0.95 -13.04
CA ASN A 27 6.21 -0.33 -14.36
C ASN A 27 7.25 0.81 -14.49
N LEU A 28 7.49 1.56 -13.40
CA LEU A 28 8.59 2.52 -13.34
C LEU A 28 9.95 1.83 -13.57
N GLY A 29 10.18 0.66 -12.96
CA GLY A 29 11.39 -0.13 -13.17
C GLY A 29 11.56 -0.55 -14.64
N ILE A 30 10.50 -1.05 -15.28
CA ILE A 30 10.51 -1.40 -16.71
C ILE A 30 10.84 -0.16 -17.55
N TYR A 31 10.19 0.97 -17.28
CA TYR A 31 10.43 2.21 -18.01
C TYR A 31 11.89 2.65 -17.90
N VAL A 32 12.45 2.63 -16.71
CA VAL A 32 13.83 3.03 -16.45
C VAL A 32 14.82 2.14 -17.21
N ASP A 33 14.57 0.83 -17.23
CA ASP A 33 15.37 -0.15 -17.98
C ASP A 33 15.28 0.09 -19.49
N GLU A 34 14.07 0.27 -20.04
CA GLU A 34 13.82 0.46 -21.47
C GLU A 34 14.44 1.76 -22.01
N TYR A 35 14.36 2.85 -21.24
CA TYR A 35 14.85 4.16 -21.66
C TYR A 35 16.26 4.48 -21.16
N GLY A 36 16.93 3.56 -20.45
CA GLY A 36 18.28 3.78 -19.90
C GLY A 36 18.35 4.99 -18.96
N THR A 37 17.26 5.29 -18.26
CA THR A 37 17.18 6.40 -17.30
C THR A 37 17.40 5.88 -15.88
N SER A 38 17.20 6.70 -14.85
CA SER A 38 17.16 6.24 -13.46
C SER A 38 15.77 6.48 -12.84
N PRO A 39 15.35 5.67 -11.85
CA PRO A 39 14.05 5.87 -11.20
C PRO A 39 13.93 7.24 -10.54
N SER A 40 15.04 7.79 -10.02
CA SER A 40 15.06 9.11 -9.41
C SER A 40 14.84 10.23 -10.42
N ILE A 41 15.33 10.13 -11.66
CA ILE A 41 15.03 11.13 -12.71
C ILE A 41 13.53 11.15 -13.01
N VAL A 42 12.92 9.98 -13.15
CA VAL A 42 11.50 9.84 -13.49
C VAL A 42 10.59 10.27 -12.34
N SER A 43 10.96 9.96 -11.09
CA SER A 43 10.24 10.41 -9.89
C SER A 43 10.44 11.91 -9.59
N GLY A 44 11.27 12.65 -10.33
CA GLY A 44 11.53 14.08 -10.11
C GLY A 44 12.58 14.39 -9.03
N GLY A 45 13.40 13.40 -8.68
CA GLY A 45 14.53 13.49 -7.77
C GLY A 45 14.60 12.33 -6.76
N GLU A 46 15.77 12.18 -6.12
CA GLU A 46 16.02 11.16 -5.08
C GLU A 46 15.04 11.27 -3.90
N PHE A 47 14.65 12.49 -3.53
CA PHE A 47 13.68 12.74 -2.47
C PHE A 47 12.33 12.09 -2.77
N TRP A 48 11.79 12.33 -3.96
CA TRP A 48 10.48 11.80 -4.36
C TRP A 48 10.52 10.29 -4.60
N HIS A 49 11.64 9.76 -5.10
CA HIS A 49 11.85 8.32 -5.15
C HIS A 49 11.81 7.69 -3.75
N SER A 50 12.42 8.34 -2.75
CA SER A 50 12.36 7.91 -1.35
C SER A 50 10.94 8.01 -0.78
N MET A 51 10.15 9.01 -1.19
CA MET A 51 8.74 9.13 -0.82
C MET A 51 7.87 8.01 -1.43
N ASP A 52 8.16 7.55 -2.65
CA ASP A 52 7.47 6.41 -3.25
C ASP A 52 7.73 5.13 -2.43
N TRP A 53 8.97 4.90 -2.00
CA TRP A 53 9.31 3.80 -1.09
C TRP A 53 8.60 3.90 0.26
N LEU A 54 8.59 5.10 0.86
CA LEU A 54 7.87 5.35 2.11
C LEU A 54 6.36 5.08 1.95
N ARG A 55 5.76 5.52 0.83
CA ARG A 55 4.34 5.26 0.52
C ARG A 55 4.05 3.76 0.49
N LEU A 56 4.88 2.97 -0.20
CA LEU A 56 4.71 1.52 -0.25
C LEU A 56 4.80 0.88 1.15
N PHE A 57 5.78 1.29 1.95
CA PHE A 57 5.95 0.81 3.32
C PHE A 57 4.75 1.16 4.21
N LEU A 58 4.27 2.41 4.17
CA LEU A 58 3.11 2.85 4.95
C LEU A 58 1.82 2.13 4.52
N LEU A 59 1.62 1.90 3.22
CA LEU A 59 0.48 1.12 2.71
C LEU A 59 0.55 -0.34 3.17
N PHE A 60 1.74 -0.93 3.18
CA PHE A 60 1.94 -2.28 3.71
C PHE A 60 1.57 -2.35 5.19
N LEU A 61 2.09 -1.42 6.01
CA LEU A 61 1.73 -1.33 7.44
C LEU A 61 0.23 -1.14 7.65
N LEU A 62 -0.40 -0.25 6.88
CA LEU A 62 -1.84 -0.02 6.95
C LEU A 62 -2.63 -1.30 6.62
N CYS A 63 -2.19 -2.08 5.63
CA CYS A 63 -2.79 -3.35 5.26
C CYS A 63 -2.67 -4.37 6.42
N VAL A 64 -1.50 -4.47 7.05
CA VAL A 64 -1.27 -5.36 8.22
C VAL A 64 -2.14 -4.94 9.41
N VAL A 65 -2.16 -3.65 9.77
CA VAL A 65 -2.93 -3.14 10.92
C VAL A 65 -4.43 -3.32 10.70
N SER A 66 -4.93 -3.01 9.49
CA SER A 66 -6.35 -3.19 9.16
C SER A 66 -6.75 -4.68 9.15
N PHE A 67 -5.87 -5.57 8.68
CA PHE A 67 -6.07 -7.01 8.77
C PHE A 67 -6.20 -7.47 10.23
N ILE A 68 -5.24 -7.12 11.10
CA ILE A 68 -5.27 -7.48 12.53
C ILE A 68 -6.55 -6.95 13.20
N SER A 69 -6.98 -5.72 12.86
CA SER A 69 -8.20 -5.10 13.39
C SER A 69 -9.47 -5.91 13.08
N ILE A 70 -9.54 -6.57 11.92
CA ILE A 70 -10.65 -7.46 11.57
C ILE A 70 -10.71 -8.67 12.51
N PHE A 71 -9.57 -9.31 12.82
CA PHE A 71 -9.53 -10.45 13.73
C PHE A 71 -9.79 -10.06 15.19
N SER A 72 -9.22 -8.93 15.64
CA SER A 72 -9.44 -8.45 17.00
C SER A 72 -10.89 -8.05 17.27
N THR A 73 -11.61 -7.54 16.26
CA THR A 73 -13.03 -7.19 16.39
C THR A 73 -13.94 -8.43 16.55
N ASN A 74 -13.58 -9.55 15.92
CA ASN A 74 -14.37 -10.78 16.00
C ASN A 74 -14.32 -11.44 17.39
N GLN A 75 -13.19 -11.37 18.10
CA GLN A 75 -13.06 -11.93 19.45
C GLN A 75 -13.96 -11.23 20.48
N ASN A 76 -14.16 -9.91 20.34
CA ASN A 76 -14.96 -9.11 21.27
C ASN A 76 -16.48 -9.29 21.10
N LYS A 77 -16.91 -10.06 20.11
CA LYS A 77 -18.32 -10.38 19.84
C LYS A 77 -18.74 -11.75 20.38
N SER A 78 -17.78 -12.53 20.90
CA SER A 78 -17.96 -13.91 21.40
C SER A 78 -17.88 -14.04 22.93
N ASN A 79 -17.61 -12.94 23.64
CA ASN A 79 -17.76 -12.82 25.10
C ASN A 79 -19.00 -11.99 25.43
#